data_AF-A0AAW7TGT3-F1
#
_entry.id   AF-A0AAW7TGT3-F1
#
_cell.length_a   1.000
_cell.length_b   1.000
_cell.length_c   1.000
_cell.angle_alpha   90.00
_cell.angle_beta   90.00
_cell.angle_gamma   90.00
#
_symmetry.space_group_name_H-M   'P 1'
#
loop_
_entity.id
_entity.type
_entity.pdbx_description
1 polymer ?
#
loop_
_entity_poly.entity_id
_entity_poly.type
_entity_poly.pdbx_seq_one_letter_code
_entity_poly.pdbx_strand_id
1 'polypeptide(L)' 'MKHHYIVCFMRVNMLFEVEFAAKKNGYFETIHTALIHALTVSECRQIALEIADQLGKGDIQVFISDF' A
#
# COMPACT_ATOMS: atom_id res chain seq x y z
N MET A 1 -13.46 8.58 41.44
CA MET A 1 -12.42 7.93 40.60
C MET A 1 -12.71 8.30 39.16
N LYS A 2 -11.80 9.01 38.48
CA LYS A 2 -11.99 9.39 37.08
C LYS A 2 -11.51 8.25 36.20
N HIS A 3 -12.43 7.60 35.49
CA HIS A 3 -12.07 6.62 34.46
C HIS A 3 -11.61 7.39 33.23
N HIS A 4 -10.33 7.26 32.89
CA HIS A 4 -9.80 7.75 31.63
C HIS A 4 -10.00 6.66 30.58
N TYR A 5 -10.92 6.89 29.66
CA TYR A 5 -11.07 6.05 28.48
C TYR A 5 -10.17 6.62 27.40
N ILE A 6 -9.15 5.86 26.99
CA ILE A 6 -8.40 6.15 25.76
C ILE A 6 -9.30 5.72 24.62
N VAL A 7 -9.94 6.67 23.95
CA VAL A 7 -10.69 6.43 22.72
C VAL A 7 -9.67 6.40 21.58
N CYS A 8 -9.13 5.22 21.27
CA CYS A 8 -8.38 5.01 20.04
C CYS A 8 -9.37 5.04 18.87
N PHE A 9 -9.37 6.12 18.11
CA PHE A 9 -10.02 6.17 16.80
C PHE A 9 -9.22 5.27 15.85
N MET A 10 -9.55 3.97 15.79
CA MET A 10 -9.09 3.12 14.70
C MET A 10 -9.72 3.67 13.42
N ARG A 11 -8.93 4.30 12.54
CA ARG A 11 -9.41 4.67 11.20
C ARG A 11 -9.97 3.41 10.54
N VAL A 12 -11.25 3.45 10.18
CA VAL A 12 -11.99 2.28 9.65
C VAL A 12 -11.64 2.00 8.17
N ASN A 13 -10.92 2.91 7.49
CA ASN A 13 -10.42 2.64 6.15
C ASN A 13 -9.03 2.02 6.20
N MET A 14 -9.03 0.70 6.34
CA MET A 14 -7.87 -0.19 6.21
C MET A 14 -7.74 -0.62 4.74
N LEU A 15 -7.85 0.33 3.81
CA LEU A 15 -7.81 0.09 2.36
C LEU A 15 -6.85 1.10 1.73
N PHE A 16 -5.84 0.57 1.05
CA PHE A 16 -4.80 1.36 0.39
C PHE A 16 -4.92 1.17 -1.12
N GLU A 17 -4.79 2.27 -1.86
CA GLU A 17 -4.55 2.20 -3.29
C GLU A 17 -3.05 2.03 -3.52
N VAL A 18 -2.71 1.01 -4.30
CA VAL A 18 -1.33 0.66 -4.60
C VAL A 18 -1.13 0.66 -6.11
N GLU A 19 -0.25 1.54 -6.57
CA GLU A 19 0.18 1.59 -7.97
C GLU A 19 1.53 0.89 -8.11
N PHE A 20 1.59 -0.04 -9.05
CA PHE A 20 2.81 -0.69 -9.49
C PHE A 20 3.22 -0.05 -10.80
N ALA A 21 4.40 0.56 -10.83
CA ALA A 21 4.90 1.24 -12.01
C ALA A 21 6.25 0.67 -12.44
N ALA A 22 6.45 0.57 -13.76
CA ALA A 22 7.74 0.24 -14.33
C ALA A 22 8.44 1.52 -14.81
N LYS A 23 9.76 1.61 -14.62
CA LYS A 23 10.52 2.72 -15.18
C LYS A 23 10.78 2.50 -16.67
N LYS A 24 10.35 3.45 -17.51
CA LYS A 24 10.48 3.39 -18.96
C LYS A 24 10.90 4.76 -19.49
N ASN A 25 12.05 4.82 -20.18
CA ASN A 25 12.60 6.05 -20.76
C ASN A 25 12.73 7.21 -19.74
N GLY A 26 13.03 6.91 -18.48
CA GLY A 26 13.21 7.92 -17.42
C GLY A 26 11.94 8.31 -16.66
N TYR A 27 10.76 7.85 -17.10
CA TYR A 27 9.48 8.09 -16.43
C TYR A 27 8.95 6.80 -15.80
N PHE A 28 8.05 6.94 -14.83
CA PHE A 28 7.31 5.81 -14.28
C PHE A 28 5.98 5.68 -15.03
N GLU A 29 5.71 4.48 -15.54
CA GLU A 29 4.45 4.12 -16.19
C GLU A 29 3.75 3.10 -15.31
N THR A 30 2.54 3.42 -14.83
CA THR A 30 1.72 2.50 -14.03
C THR A 30 1.32 1.31 -14.88
N ILE A 31 1.69 0.11 -14.45
CA ILE A 31 1.41 -1.16 -15.13
C ILE A 31 0.26 -1.91 -14.46
N HIS A 32 0.05 -1.69 -13.16
CA HIS A 32 -1.01 -2.35 -12.39
C HIS A 32 -1.43 -1.47 -11.21
N THR A 33 -2.70 -1.55 -10.84
CA THR A 33 -3.27 -0.89 -9.66
C THR A 33 -4.01 -1.93 -8.84
N ALA A 34 -3.81 -1.94 -7.53
CA ALA A 34 -4.50 -2.84 -6.61
C ALA A 34 -5.06 -2.05 -5.42
N LEU A 35 -6.17 -2.54 -4.88
CA LEU A 35 -6.70 -2.12 -3.60
C LEU A 35 -6.31 -3.17 -2.56
N ILE A 36 -5.49 -2.79 -1.57
CA ILE A 36 -4.97 -3.69 -0.55
C ILE A 36 -5.60 -3.36 0.79
N HIS A 37 -6.23 -4.37 1.40
CA HIS A 37 -6.65 -4.27 2.79
C HIS A 37 -5.49 -4.53 3.74
N ALA A 38 -5.17 -3.57 4.62
CA ALA A 38 -4.10 -3.71 5.61
C ALA A 38 -4.35 -2.79 6.83
N LEU A 39 -3.86 -3.20 8.00
CA LEU A 39 -3.96 -2.41 9.23
C LEU A 39 -2.94 -1.27 9.28
N THR A 40 -1.83 -1.43 8.57
CA THR A 40 -0.73 -0.45 8.52
C THR A 40 -0.14 -0.33 7.13
N VAL A 41 0.52 0.80 6.85
CA VAL A 41 1.27 1.00 5.59
C VAL A 41 2.39 -0.02 5.44
N SER A 42 3.03 -0.45 6.53
CA SER A 42 4.09 -1.46 6.50
C SER A 42 3.57 -2.84 6.08
N GLU A 43 2.41 -3.23 6.58
CA GLU A 43 1.72 -4.46 6.16
C GLU A 43 1.27 -4.37 4.70
N CYS A 44 0.67 -3.25 4.30
CA CYS A 44 0.31 -3.00 2.91
C CYS A 44 1.54 -3.12 1.98
N ARG A 45 2.68 -2.57 2.39
CA ARG A 45 3.94 -2.63 1.64
C ARG A 45 4.43 -4.06 1.49
N GLN A 46 4.33 -4.89 2.53
CA GLN A 46 4.75 -6.28 2.45
C GLN A 46 3.91 -7.05 1.43
N ILE A 47 2.58 -6.91 1.50
CA ILE A 47 1.66 -7.53 0.53
C ILE A 47 1.93 -7.03 -0.89
N ALA A 48 2.15 -5.71 -1.06
CA ALA A 48 2.47 -5.14 -2.35
C ALA A 48 3.77 -5.71 -2.93
N LEU A 49 4.82 -5.90 -2.12
CA LEU A 49 6.08 -6.50 -2.59
C LEU A 49 5.89 -7.95 -3.05
N GLU A 50 5.03 -8.72 -2.38
CA GLU A 50 4.68 -10.09 -2.81
C GLU A 50 3.95 -10.08 -4.16
N ILE A 51 3.03 -9.13 -4.37
CA ILE A 51 2.35 -8.94 -5.67
C ILE A 51 3.36 -8.52 -6.75
N ALA A 52 4.29 -7.62 -6.43
CA ALA A 52 5.30 -7.16 -7.38
C ALA A 52 6.22 -8.31 -7.83
N ASP A 53 6.60 -9.21 -6.93
CA ASP A 53 7.38 -10.41 -7.28
C ASP A 53 6.63 -11.35 -8.25
N GLN A 54 5.31 -11.47 -8.08
CA GLN A 54 4.44 -12.24 -8.96
C GLN A 54 4.23 -11.59 -10.34
N LEU A 55 4.21 -10.25 -10.41
CA LEU A 55 4.06 -9.50 -11.67
C LEU A 55 5.29 -9.63 -12.59
N GLY A 56 6.43 -10.08 -12.05
CA GLY A 56 7.62 -10.47 -12.80
C GLY A 56 8.88 -9.68 -12.40
N LYS A 57 10.06 -10.26 -12.69
CA LYS A 57 11.36 -9.64 -12.38
C LYS A 57 11.61 -8.42 -13.27
N GLY A 58 11.49 -7.23 -12.68
CA GLY A 58 11.89 -5.96 -13.25
C GLY A 58 11.90 -4.87 -12.17
N ASP A 59 12.42 -3.69 -12.51
CA ASP A 59 12.42 -2.48 -11.65
C ASP A 59 10.97 -1.95 -11.44
N ILE A 60 10.13 -2.75 -10.78
CA ILE A 60 8.77 -2.38 -10.39
C ILE A 60 8.86 -1.52 -9.13
N GLN A 61 8.39 -0.29 -9.24
CA GLN A 61 8.26 0.63 -8.14
C GLN A 61 6.82 0.58 -7.60
N VAL A 62 6.70 0.49 -6.27
CA VAL A 62 5.42 0.47 -5.56
C VAL A 62 5.14 1.85 -4.97
N PHE A 63 3.99 2.41 -5.29
CA PHE A 63 3.45 3.65 -4.71
C PHE A 63 2.20 3.31 -3.90
N ILE A 64 2.13 3.77 -2.65
CA ILE A 64 1.04 3.47 -1.72
C ILE A 64 0.38 4.78 -1.33
N SER A 65 -0.92 4.89 -1.57
CA SER A 65 -1.75 6.04 -1.22
C SER A 65 -2.81 5.60 -0.20
N ASP A 66 -2.95 6.39 0.87
CA ASP A 66 -4.06 6.24 1.83
C ASP A 66 -5.25 7.12 1.43
N PHE A 67 -6.46 6.62 1.64
CA PHE A 67 -7.72 7.36 1.46
C PHE A 67 -8.20 7.99 2.77
#